data_AF-A0A327V7F8-F1
#
_entry.id   AF-A0A327V7F8-F1
#
_cell.length_a   1.000
_cell.length_b   1.000
_cell.length_c   1.000
_cell.angle_alpha   90.00
_cell.angle_beta   90.00
_cell.angle_gamma   90.00
#
_symmetry.space_group_name_H-M   'P 1'
#
loop_
_entity.id
_entity.type
_entity.pdbx_description
1 polymer ?
#
loop_
_entity_poly.entity_id
_entity_poly.type
_entity_poly.pdbx_seq_one_letter_code
_entity_poly.pdbx_strand_id
1 'polypeptide(L)'
;MAELLHLTEGPLWEAARGIGTYEMSTRGRTLHEEGFIHCSLPHQLPGVAEMLYGAGSRAGAADQDLVVLVIDTGRLSVPVRYEAVAPGGEEFPHIYGPLPVDAVVEVRPWPAEEGIPRMSPTADPASPSETATGGPVTAVTGASGALGGRVAARLARAGVPVRLLGRDPSRLPAVPGADPAPPAPYGDGEAMRRALAGAHTLFLVSAHESPDRVREHTTAVDAAVAAGVERIVYVSFLGAAPDATFTFARDHWHTEAHIRTADVRYTFLRDSWYLAGLPAMTGADGVLRGPAGDGRVAAVAHEDIADAATAVLLADTDATGPSHDGRTYDLTGPEAFTLAEAAEELSRVTGRTVTYEAETREEAYASRAGYGAADWEVAGWVTSYEAIAAGEMDTVSDAVPTLTGHPAMDLAGYLRAHPDSYRHLLKRD
;
A
#
# COMPACT_ATOMS: atom_id res chain seq x y z
N MET A 1 26.03 -27.55 23.06
CA MET A 1 24.56 -27.41 22.96
C MET A 1 24.18 -27.62 21.50
N ALA A 2 23.04 -28.24 21.24
CA ALA A 2 22.55 -28.36 19.87
C ALA A 2 22.23 -26.96 19.33
N GLU A 3 22.66 -26.68 18.10
CA GLU A 3 22.42 -25.40 17.45
C GLU A 3 20.94 -25.28 17.11
N LEU A 4 20.27 -24.25 17.62
CA LEU A 4 18.85 -24.00 17.37
C LEU A 4 18.72 -22.98 16.23
N LEU A 5 18.05 -23.36 15.16
CA LEU A 5 17.97 -22.57 13.93
C LEU A 5 16.53 -22.14 13.64
N HIS A 6 16.34 -20.92 13.13
CA HIS A 6 15.06 -20.47 12.58
C HIS A 6 15.28 -19.95 11.16
N LEU A 7 14.55 -20.48 10.18
CA LEU A 7 14.61 -20.04 8.78
C LEU A 7 13.54 -18.98 8.53
N THR A 8 13.98 -17.81 8.07
CA THR A 8 13.08 -16.69 7.78
C THR A 8 13.53 -15.92 6.55
N GLU A 9 12.68 -15.00 6.11
CA GLU A 9 12.98 -14.01 5.09
C GLU A 9 13.86 -12.91 5.72
N GLY A 10 14.97 -12.57 5.08
CA GLY A 10 15.93 -11.55 5.52
C GLY A 10 15.29 -10.25 6.00
N PRO A 11 14.29 -9.70 5.28
CA PRO A 11 13.59 -8.49 5.70
C PRO A 11 12.85 -8.62 7.04
N LEU A 12 12.26 -9.78 7.34
CA LEU A 12 11.56 -10.03 8.61
C LEU A 12 12.54 -10.01 9.78
N TRP A 13 13.75 -10.53 9.57
CA TRP A 13 14.81 -10.46 10.57
C TRP A 13 15.31 -9.03 10.78
N GLU A 14 15.59 -8.28 9.72
CA GLU A 14 16.06 -6.90 9.85
C GLU A 14 15.00 -5.99 10.50
N ALA A 15 13.71 -6.20 10.22
CA ALA A 15 12.62 -5.51 10.92
C ALA A 15 12.62 -5.80 12.43
N ALA A 16 12.80 -7.07 12.82
CA ALA A 16 12.88 -7.44 14.23
C ALA A 16 14.06 -6.79 14.96
N ARG A 17 15.21 -6.61 14.29
CA ARG A 17 16.38 -5.92 14.87
C ARG A 17 16.09 -4.48 15.29
N GLY A 18 15.18 -3.80 14.59
CA GLY A 18 14.74 -2.45 14.95
C GLY A 18 13.79 -2.41 16.15
N ILE A 19 13.04 -3.48 16.39
CA ILE A 19 11.99 -3.58 17.42
C ILE A 19 12.53 -4.21 18.72
N GLY A 20 13.53 -5.09 18.61
CA GLY A 20 14.15 -5.81 19.73
C GLY A 20 13.61 -7.22 19.94
N THR A 21 12.50 -7.57 19.29
CA THR A 21 11.94 -8.94 19.29
C THR A 21 11.55 -9.37 17.88
N TYR A 22 11.69 -10.66 17.62
CA TYR A 22 11.24 -11.34 16.41
C TYR A 22 10.02 -12.21 16.74
N GLU A 23 8.94 -12.07 15.99
CA GLU A 23 7.62 -12.64 16.33
C GLU A 23 6.95 -13.37 15.17
N MET A 24 7.69 -13.76 14.14
CA MET A 24 7.14 -14.64 13.09
C MET A 24 7.34 -16.10 13.49
N SER A 25 6.32 -16.93 13.32
CA SER A 25 6.39 -18.34 13.70
C SER A 25 6.90 -19.22 12.57
N THR A 26 6.28 -19.06 11.40
CA THR A 26 6.59 -19.78 10.16
C THR A 26 6.20 -18.86 8.99
N ARG A 27 6.43 -19.30 7.75
CA ARG A 27 6.16 -18.46 6.58
C ARG A 27 4.69 -18.00 6.56
N GLY A 28 4.49 -16.70 6.60
CA GLY A 28 3.16 -16.06 6.55
C GLY A 28 2.31 -16.21 7.82
N ARG A 29 2.86 -16.72 8.93
CA ARG A 29 2.13 -16.83 10.22
C ARG A 29 2.95 -16.30 11.38
N THR A 30 2.32 -15.50 12.22
CA THR A 30 2.91 -14.85 13.39
C THR A 30 2.94 -15.77 14.62
N LEU A 31 3.73 -15.41 15.62
CA LEU A 31 3.74 -16.02 16.95
C LEU A 31 2.36 -15.96 17.60
N HIS A 32 1.61 -14.87 17.39
CA HIS A 32 0.26 -14.73 17.94
C HIS A 32 -0.72 -15.76 17.36
N GLU A 33 -0.59 -16.07 16.07
CA GLU A 33 -1.44 -17.04 15.37
C GLU A 33 -1.09 -18.50 15.71
N GLU A 34 0.19 -18.82 15.83
CA GLU A 34 0.66 -20.21 16.06
C GLU A 34 0.89 -20.55 17.54
N GLY A 35 1.15 -19.56 18.39
CA GLY A 35 1.43 -19.73 19.82
C GLY A 35 2.88 -20.10 20.17
N PHE A 36 3.74 -20.36 19.17
CA PHE A 36 5.18 -20.60 19.33
C PHE A 36 5.91 -20.31 18.01
N ILE A 37 7.24 -20.15 18.05
CA ILE A 37 8.10 -19.99 16.86
C ILE A 37 8.69 -21.35 16.48
N HIS A 38 8.51 -21.74 15.21
CA HIS A 38 9.04 -22.98 14.68
C HIS A 38 10.56 -22.88 14.51
N CYS A 39 11.32 -23.79 15.11
CA CYS A 39 12.76 -23.87 14.93
C CYS A 39 13.15 -25.22 14.34
N SER A 40 14.44 -25.39 14.04
CA SER A 40 15.01 -26.57 13.41
C SER A 40 16.39 -26.85 13.97
N LEU A 41 16.75 -28.13 13.98
CA LEU A 41 18.14 -28.56 14.10
C LEU A 41 18.83 -28.48 12.72
N PRO A 42 20.18 -28.43 12.65
CA PRO A 42 20.90 -28.30 11.37
C PRO A 42 20.51 -29.35 10.31
N HIS A 43 20.24 -30.59 10.72
CA HIS A 43 19.85 -31.66 9.79
C HIS A 43 18.39 -31.56 9.31
N GLN A 44 17.53 -30.83 10.02
CA GLN A 44 16.11 -30.64 9.69
C GLN A 44 15.90 -29.49 8.70
N LEU A 45 16.76 -28.47 8.78
CA LEU A 45 16.65 -27.21 8.05
C LEU A 45 16.47 -27.36 6.54
N PRO A 46 17.19 -28.26 5.82
CA PRO A 46 16.99 -28.42 4.38
C PRO A 46 15.59 -28.91 3.99
N GLY A 47 14.98 -29.78 4.81
CA GLY A 47 13.62 -30.28 4.58
C GLY A 47 12.57 -29.22 4.89
N VAL A 48 12.79 -28.43 5.94
CA VAL A 48 11.92 -27.30 6.32
C VAL A 48 11.96 -26.21 5.25
N ALA A 49 13.14 -25.89 4.72
CA ALA A 49 13.29 -24.92 3.63
C ALA A 49 12.48 -25.33 2.39
N GLU A 50 12.60 -26.59 1.96
CA GLU A 50 11.86 -27.10 0.81
C GLU A 50 10.34 -27.08 1.03
N MET A 51 9.90 -27.49 2.22
CA MET A 51 8.49 -27.56 2.58
C MET A 51 7.82 -26.18 2.64
N LEU A 52 8.49 -25.17 3.22
CA LEU A 52 7.90 -23.84 3.47
C LEU A 52 8.20 -22.83 2.36
N TYR A 53 9.34 -22.95 1.68
CA TYR A 53 9.83 -21.97 0.71
C TYR A 53 9.99 -22.56 -0.71
N GLY A 54 9.69 -23.84 -0.89
CA GLY A 54 9.70 -24.53 -2.18
C GLY A 54 11.09 -25.00 -2.61
N ALA A 55 11.15 -25.79 -3.69
CA ALA A 55 12.38 -26.43 -4.17
C ALA A 55 13.51 -25.43 -4.53
N GLY A 56 13.16 -24.19 -4.92
CA GLY A 56 14.12 -23.13 -5.23
C GLY A 56 14.96 -22.65 -4.04
N SER A 57 14.47 -22.86 -2.81
CA SER A 57 15.15 -22.45 -1.57
C SER A 57 16.46 -23.21 -1.32
N ARG A 58 16.63 -24.42 -1.88
CA ARG A 58 17.86 -25.21 -1.75
C ARG A 58 18.90 -24.88 -2.84
N ALA A 59 18.45 -24.28 -3.94
CA ALA A 59 19.27 -24.00 -5.11
C ALA A 59 19.78 -22.55 -5.16
N GLY A 60 19.47 -21.72 -4.16
CA GLY A 60 19.90 -20.32 -4.12
C GLY A 60 19.25 -19.49 -5.21
N ALA A 61 17.96 -19.75 -5.49
CA ALA A 61 17.20 -18.92 -6.41
C ALA A 61 17.29 -17.45 -5.97
N ALA A 62 17.76 -16.57 -6.87
CA ALA A 62 18.13 -15.18 -6.59
C ALA A 62 16.98 -14.26 -6.08
N ASP A 63 15.78 -14.81 -5.94
CA ASP A 63 14.53 -14.12 -5.55
C ASP A 63 14.04 -14.53 -4.14
N GLN A 64 14.84 -15.30 -3.40
CA GLN A 64 14.53 -15.72 -2.04
C GLN A 64 15.64 -15.26 -1.11
N ASP A 65 15.51 -14.04 -0.58
CA ASP A 65 16.39 -13.53 0.49
C ASP A 65 16.04 -14.25 1.80
N LEU A 66 16.57 -15.45 1.98
CA LEU A 66 16.36 -16.26 3.18
C LEU A 66 17.60 -16.22 4.06
N VAL A 67 17.37 -16.11 5.36
CA VAL A 67 18.39 -16.16 6.39
C VAL A 67 18.07 -17.21 7.45
N VAL A 68 19.11 -17.81 8.00
CA VAL A 68 19.06 -18.70 9.15
C VAL A 68 19.52 -17.94 10.37
N LEU A 69 18.61 -17.80 11.34
CA LEU A 69 18.92 -17.25 12.65
C LEU A 69 19.48 -18.37 13.53
N VAL A 70 20.69 -18.18 14.04
CA VAL A 70 21.33 -19.09 14.99
C VAL A 70 21.08 -18.59 16.40
N ILE A 71 20.36 -19.39 17.19
CA ILE A 71 19.79 -18.96 18.47
C ILE A 71 20.55 -19.59 19.63
N ASP A 72 21.00 -18.75 20.57
CA ASP A 72 21.56 -19.17 21.86
C ASP A 72 20.44 -19.35 22.88
N THR A 73 20.09 -20.60 23.17
CA THR A 73 19.01 -20.95 24.11
C THR A 73 19.30 -20.50 25.54
N GLY A 74 20.56 -20.24 25.90
CA GLY A 74 20.93 -19.68 27.21
C GLY A 74 20.49 -18.23 27.41
N ARG A 75 20.11 -17.53 26.33
CA ARG A 75 19.62 -16.14 26.34
C ARG A 75 18.11 -16.03 26.25
N LEU A 76 17.40 -17.15 26.14
CA LEU A 76 15.94 -17.16 26.09
C LEU A 76 15.36 -17.13 27.51
N SER A 77 14.42 -16.22 27.75
CA SER A 77 13.61 -16.17 28.99
C SER A 77 12.35 -17.04 28.92
N VAL A 78 12.11 -17.69 27.77
CA VAL A 78 10.92 -18.49 27.46
C VAL A 78 11.31 -19.95 27.18
N PRO A 79 10.40 -20.93 27.42
CA PRO A 79 10.76 -22.33 27.28
C PRO A 79 10.91 -22.73 25.81
N VAL A 80 11.92 -23.57 25.54
CA VAL A 80 12.08 -24.32 24.29
C VAL A 80 11.58 -25.75 24.52
N ARG A 81 10.65 -26.23 23.70
CA ARG A 81 10.16 -27.62 23.76
C ARG A 81 10.43 -28.34 22.46
N TYR A 82 10.70 -29.64 22.55
CA TYR A 82 10.86 -30.52 21.40
C TYR A 82 9.59 -31.34 21.27
N GLU A 83 8.90 -31.23 20.15
CA GLU A 83 7.61 -31.86 19.95
C GLU A 83 7.52 -32.48 18.55
N ALA A 84 6.98 -33.69 18.48
CA ALA A 84 6.74 -34.36 17.21
C ALA A 84 5.34 -34.00 16.68
N VAL A 85 5.26 -33.77 15.36
CA VAL A 85 3.99 -33.50 14.67
C VAL A 85 3.03 -34.71 14.75
N ALA A 86 3.57 -35.92 14.87
CA ALA A 86 2.81 -37.16 15.05
C ALA A 86 3.46 -38.06 16.13
N PRO A 87 2.70 -38.91 16.84
CA PRO A 87 3.24 -39.81 17.85
C PRO A 87 4.36 -40.71 17.30
N GLY A 88 5.55 -40.63 17.88
CA GLY A 88 6.74 -41.39 17.45
C GLY A 88 7.46 -40.81 16.22
N GLY A 89 7.05 -39.62 15.75
CA GLY A 89 7.74 -38.87 14.70
C GLY A 89 8.97 -38.13 15.20
N GLU A 90 9.69 -37.51 14.25
CA GLU A 90 10.82 -36.63 14.58
C GLU A 90 10.33 -35.40 15.34
N GLU A 91 11.07 -35.01 16.39
CA GLU A 91 10.76 -33.85 17.20
C GLU A 91 11.41 -32.58 16.62
N PHE A 92 10.61 -31.51 16.55
CA PHE A 92 11.07 -30.17 16.16
C PHE A 92 11.09 -29.26 17.39
N PRO A 93 12.09 -28.39 17.51
CA PRO A 93 12.14 -27.43 18.60
C PRO A 93 11.20 -26.24 18.35
N HIS A 94 10.52 -25.78 19.40
CA HIS A 94 9.60 -24.64 19.40
C HIS A 94 9.95 -23.66 20.53
N ILE A 95 9.96 -22.36 20.24
CA ILE A 95 10.12 -21.28 21.23
C ILE A 95 8.73 -20.74 21.60
N TYR A 96 8.33 -20.84 22.87
CA TYR A 96 7.01 -20.39 23.33
C TYR A 96 7.03 -18.94 23.82
N GLY A 97 7.26 -18.02 22.88
CA GLY A 97 7.27 -16.59 23.13
C GLY A 97 8.09 -15.82 22.10
N PRO A 98 8.13 -14.49 22.19
CA PRO A 98 8.91 -13.66 21.27
C PRO A 98 10.39 -14.03 21.38
N LEU A 99 11.07 -14.08 20.23
CA LEU A 99 12.52 -14.33 20.17
C LEU A 99 13.25 -12.99 20.36
N PRO A 100 13.99 -12.80 21.47
CA PRO A 100 14.80 -11.59 21.64
C PRO A 100 15.90 -11.54 20.57
N VAL A 101 16.12 -10.38 19.97
CA VAL A 101 17.15 -10.24 18.91
C VAL A 101 18.56 -10.49 19.42
N ASP A 102 18.82 -10.25 20.69
CA ASP A 102 20.11 -10.50 21.36
C ASP A 102 20.34 -11.99 21.68
N ALA A 103 19.29 -12.82 21.59
CA ALA A 103 19.39 -14.27 21.62
C ALA A 103 19.84 -14.87 20.28
N VAL A 104 19.77 -14.10 19.18
CA VAL A 104 20.33 -14.49 17.88
C VAL A 104 21.81 -14.11 17.84
N VAL A 105 22.67 -15.13 17.85
CA VAL A 105 24.13 -14.95 17.96
C VAL A 105 24.84 -14.95 16.60
N GLU A 106 24.16 -15.44 15.55
CA GLU A 106 24.67 -15.46 14.18
C GLU A 106 23.50 -15.48 13.20
N VAL A 107 23.70 -14.87 12.02
CA VAL A 107 22.71 -14.83 10.94
C VAL A 107 23.44 -15.29 9.68
N ARG A 108 22.95 -16.37 9.06
CA ARG A 108 23.59 -16.99 7.89
C ARG A 108 22.69 -16.85 6.66
N PRO A 109 23.21 -16.53 5.47
CA PRO A 109 22.43 -16.61 4.24
C PRO A 109 22.00 -18.07 3.97
N TRP A 110 20.84 -18.25 3.36
CA TRP A 110 20.32 -19.55 2.95
C TRP A 110 19.99 -19.61 1.45
N PRO A 111 20.50 -20.61 0.70
CA PRO A 111 21.45 -21.64 1.13
C PRO A 111 22.85 -21.04 1.33
N ALA A 112 23.68 -21.70 2.13
CA ALA A 112 25.07 -21.28 2.31
C ALA A 112 25.82 -21.35 0.97
N GLU A 113 26.51 -20.27 0.58
CA GLU A 113 27.27 -20.21 -0.67
C GLU A 113 28.38 -21.28 -0.69
N GLU A 114 28.21 -22.35 -1.46
CA GLU A 114 29.32 -23.22 -1.87
C GLU A 114 29.85 -22.78 -3.25
N GLY A 115 30.99 -22.09 -3.23
CA GLY A 115 32.01 -22.11 -4.29
C GLY A 115 31.57 -21.79 -5.72
N ILE A 116 31.27 -20.52 -6.02
CA ILE A 116 31.25 -20.00 -7.40
C ILE A 116 32.47 -19.07 -7.58
N PRO A 117 33.34 -19.27 -8.59
CA PRO A 117 34.58 -18.50 -8.72
C PRO A 117 34.30 -17.04 -9.11
N ARG A 118 34.94 -16.11 -8.38
CA ARG A 118 34.90 -14.66 -8.61
C ARG A 118 35.31 -14.30 -10.05
N MET A 119 34.40 -13.72 -10.82
CA MET A 119 34.74 -12.95 -12.02
C MET A 119 35.16 -11.53 -11.60
N SER A 120 36.33 -11.11 -12.09
CA SER A 120 36.88 -9.76 -11.89
C SER A 120 36.17 -8.73 -12.78
N PRO A 121 36.18 -7.43 -12.40
CA PRO A 121 35.41 -6.41 -13.09
C PRO A 121 36.20 -5.83 -14.27
N THR A 122 35.78 -6.11 -15.50
CA THR A 122 36.14 -5.28 -16.66
C THR A 122 35.04 -5.31 -17.72
N ALA A 123 34.32 -4.20 -17.83
CA ALA A 123 33.97 -3.47 -19.05
C ALA A 123 32.75 -2.59 -18.74
N ASP A 124 32.96 -1.28 -18.71
CA ASP A 124 31.90 -0.26 -18.69
C ASP A 124 30.83 -0.60 -19.75
N PRO A 125 29.55 -0.70 -19.39
CA PRO A 125 28.50 -0.45 -20.36
C PRO A 125 28.49 1.05 -20.63
N ALA A 126 28.68 1.39 -21.91
CA ALA A 126 28.67 2.74 -22.45
C ALA A 126 27.65 3.63 -21.75
N SER A 127 28.13 4.77 -21.27
CA SER A 127 27.33 5.88 -20.77
C SER A 127 26.17 6.17 -21.75
N PRO A 128 24.93 6.31 -21.27
CA PRO A 128 23.86 6.77 -22.13
C PRO A 128 24.21 8.19 -22.60
N SER A 129 24.32 8.32 -23.92
CA SER A 129 24.35 9.55 -24.70
C SER A 129 23.61 10.70 -24.02
N GLU A 130 24.36 11.72 -23.58
CA GLU A 130 23.85 13.05 -23.24
C GLU A 130 23.19 13.68 -24.48
N THR A 131 21.92 13.38 -24.71
CA THR A 131 20.99 14.20 -25.50
C THR A 131 19.54 13.89 -25.11
N ALA A 132 19.11 14.36 -23.94
CA ALA A 132 17.69 14.61 -23.68
C ALA A 132 17.58 15.84 -22.77
N THR A 133 17.17 16.96 -23.35
CA THR A 133 16.96 18.24 -22.68
C THR A 133 15.69 18.24 -21.83
N GLY A 134 15.69 17.54 -20.70
CA GLY A 134 14.57 17.51 -19.75
C GLY A 134 15.03 17.12 -18.34
N GLY A 135 14.35 17.62 -17.31
CA GLY A 135 14.63 17.31 -15.90
C GLY A 135 14.39 15.82 -15.52
N PRO A 136 14.49 15.46 -14.23
CA PRO A 136 14.27 14.09 -13.77
C PRO A 136 12.87 13.55 -14.16
N VAL A 137 12.81 12.32 -14.68
CA VAL A 137 11.56 11.69 -15.13
C VAL A 137 10.71 11.24 -13.94
N THR A 138 9.44 11.63 -13.94
CA THR A 138 8.42 11.13 -12.99
C THR A 138 7.54 10.07 -13.65
N ALA A 139 7.61 8.84 -13.14
CA ALA A 139 6.73 7.75 -13.52
C ALA A 139 5.42 7.82 -12.72
N VAL A 140 4.27 7.67 -13.37
CA VAL A 140 2.94 7.75 -12.77
C VAL A 140 2.19 6.45 -13.00
N THR A 141 1.91 5.70 -11.93
CA THR A 141 0.98 4.57 -11.99
C THR A 141 -0.47 5.04 -11.92
N GLY A 142 -1.42 4.14 -12.21
CA GLY A 142 -2.85 4.51 -12.22
C GLY A 142 -3.17 5.64 -13.22
N ALA A 143 -2.35 5.83 -14.26
CA ALA A 143 -2.44 6.96 -15.18
C ALA A 143 -3.74 6.99 -15.99
N SER A 144 -4.40 5.84 -16.20
CA SER A 144 -5.73 5.76 -16.81
C SER A 144 -6.89 6.03 -15.82
N GLY A 145 -6.60 6.21 -14.53
CA GLY A 145 -7.57 6.44 -13.47
C GLY A 145 -7.87 7.91 -13.24
N ALA A 146 -8.83 8.16 -12.34
CA ALA A 146 -9.29 9.50 -11.98
C ALA A 146 -8.17 10.37 -11.40
N LEU A 147 -7.31 9.82 -10.54
CA LEU A 147 -6.24 10.56 -9.88
C LEU A 147 -4.95 10.62 -10.72
N GLY A 148 -4.41 9.47 -11.12
CA GLY A 148 -3.11 9.40 -11.81
C GLY A 148 -3.08 10.22 -13.10
N GLY A 149 -4.13 10.15 -13.93
CA GLY A 149 -4.21 10.94 -15.17
C GLY A 149 -4.25 12.45 -14.92
N ARG A 150 -4.94 12.88 -13.85
CA ARG A 150 -5.01 14.27 -13.40
C ARG A 150 -3.65 14.81 -12.94
N VAL A 151 -2.86 14.00 -12.24
CA VAL A 151 -1.50 14.36 -11.79
C VAL A 151 -0.55 14.39 -12.98
N ALA A 152 -0.55 13.35 -13.82
CA ALA A 152 0.27 13.28 -15.03
C ALA A 152 0.07 14.50 -15.95
N ALA A 153 -1.19 14.90 -16.19
CA ALA A 153 -1.51 16.07 -17.01
C ALA A 153 -1.07 17.40 -16.39
N ARG A 154 -1.00 17.51 -15.06
CA ARG A 154 -0.48 18.70 -14.36
C ARG A 154 1.03 18.78 -14.46
N LEU A 155 1.73 17.67 -14.19
CA LEU A 155 3.18 17.58 -14.29
C LEU A 155 3.68 17.87 -15.71
N ALA A 156 3.04 17.28 -16.72
CA ALA A 156 3.40 17.53 -18.12
C ALA A 156 3.20 19.01 -18.52
N ARG A 157 2.12 19.66 -18.05
CA ARG A 157 1.91 21.11 -18.25
C ARG A 157 2.95 21.97 -17.54
N ALA A 158 3.49 21.50 -16.42
CA ALA A 158 4.57 22.16 -15.69
C ALA A 158 5.96 21.90 -16.32
N GLY A 159 6.03 21.15 -17.42
CA GLY A 159 7.29 20.85 -18.13
C GLY A 159 8.12 19.73 -17.50
N VAL A 160 7.56 18.97 -16.55
CA VAL A 160 8.20 17.78 -16.00
C VAL A 160 8.12 16.64 -17.02
N PRO A 161 9.21 15.93 -17.31
CA PRO A 161 9.16 14.71 -18.10
C PRO A 161 8.34 13.62 -17.37
N VAL A 162 7.23 13.20 -17.97
CA VAL A 162 6.31 12.24 -17.36
C VAL A 162 6.35 10.92 -18.12
N ARG A 163 6.41 9.81 -17.39
CA ARG A 163 6.15 8.47 -17.93
C ARG A 163 4.85 7.90 -17.38
N LEU A 164 3.98 7.43 -18.26
CA LEU A 164 2.67 6.87 -17.90
C LEU A 164 2.77 5.35 -17.78
N LEU A 165 2.41 4.80 -16.63
CA LEU A 165 2.42 3.37 -16.36
C LEU A 165 0.98 2.84 -16.26
N GLY A 166 0.76 1.65 -16.81
CA GLY A 166 -0.50 0.94 -16.71
C GLY A 166 -0.38 -0.51 -17.15
N ARG A 167 -1.30 -1.34 -16.66
CA ARG A 167 -1.41 -2.76 -17.08
C ARG A 167 -1.79 -2.93 -18.55
N ASP A 168 -2.53 -1.96 -19.10
CA ASP A 168 -2.98 -1.93 -20.49
C ASP A 168 -2.66 -0.55 -21.07
N PRO A 169 -1.54 -0.41 -21.82
CA PRO A 169 -1.14 0.85 -22.40
C PRO A 169 -2.18 1.46 -23.36
N SER A 170 -3.08 0.67 -23.95
CA SER A 170 -4.12 1.18 -24.85
C SER A 170 -5.18 2.04 -24.15
N ARG A 171 -5.25 1.94 -22.82
CA ARG A 171 -6.17 2.71 -21.96
C ARG A 171 -5.52 3.96 -21.35
N LEU A 172 -4.23 4.18 -21.61
CA LEU A 172 -3.53 5.35 -21.08
C LEU A 172 -4.04 6.63 -21.76
N PRO A 173 -4.15 7.74 -21.02
CA PRO A 173 -4.58 9.00 -21.60
C PRO A 173 -3.51 9.55 -22.55
N ALA A 174 -3.95 10.25 -23.59
CA ALA A 174 -3.05 11.05 -24.40
C ALA A 174 -2.67 12.33 -23.65
N VAL A 175 -1.50 12.33 -23.01
CA VAL A 175 -0.95 13.51 -22.32
C VAL A 175 0.20 14.06 -23.16
N PRO A 176 0.08 15.27 -23.74
CA PRO A 176 1.16 15.89 -24.52
C PRO A 176 2.47 15.97 -23.73
N GLY A 177 3.56 15.46 -24.31
CA GLY A 177 4.88 15.47 -23.68
C GLY A 177 5.13 14.33 -22.68
N ALA A 178 4.15 13.45 -22.44
CA ALA A 178 4.34 12.25 -21.64
C ALA A 178 4.62 11.02 -22.52
N ASP A 179 5.44 10.10 -22.01
CA ASP A 179 5.81 8.83 -22.66
C ASP A 179 5.02 7.65 -22.07
N PRO A 180 4.24 6.90 -22.85
CA PRO A 180 3.60 5.68 -22.37
C PRO A 180 4.62 4.53 -22.26
N ALA A 181 4.72 3.92 -21.08
CA ALA A 181 5.57 2.75 -20.88
C ALA A 181 4.95 1.46 -21.48
N PRO A 182 5.76 0.41 -21.70
CA PRO A 182 5.23 -0.94 -21.91
C PRO A 182 4.29 -1.41 -20.77
N PRO A 183 3.48 -2.46 -20.97
CA PRO A 183 2.58 -2.97 -19.95
C PRO A 183 3.33 -3.23 -18.63
N ALA A 184 2.80 -2.70 -17.53
CA ALA A 184 3.37 -2.83 -16.19
C ALA A 184 2.27 -3.11 -15.15
N PRO A 185 1.78 -4.36 -15.06
CA PRO A 185 0.92 -4.80 -13.96
C PRO A 185 1.65 -4.70 -12.61
N TYR A 186 0.95 -4.34 -11.54
CA TYR A 186 1.57 -4.19 -10.21
C TYR A 186 2.23 -5.48 -9.71
N GLY A 187 1.57 -6.63 -9.92
CA GLY A 187 2.10 -7.93 -9.52
C GLY A 187 3.19 -8.53 -10.42
N ASP A 188 3.62 -7.83 -11.49
CA ASP A 188 4.69 -8.28 -12.39
C ASP A 188 5.92 -7.38 -12.20
N GLY A 189 6.80 -7.77 -11.28
CA GLY A 189 7.98 -7.00 -10.91
C GLY A 189 8.97 -6.80 -12.06
N GLU A 190 9.10 -7.78 -12.97
CA GLU A 190 10.01 -7.65 -14.11
C GLU A 190 9.50 -6.64 -15.13
N ALA A 191 8.21 -6.68 -15.44
CA ALA A 191 7.56 -5.71 -16.31
C ALA A 191 7.59 -4.30 -15.68
N MET A 192 7.30 -4.19 -14.39
CA MET A 192 7.35 -2.93 -13.66
C MET A 192 8.76 -2.33 -13.67
N ARG A 193 9.81 -3.14 -13.40
CA ARG A 193 11.21 -2.68 -13.44
C ARG A 193 11.61 -2.15 -14.81
N ARG A 194 11.22 -2.85 -15.90
CA ARG A 194 11.47 -2.37 -17.28
C ARG A 194 10.75 -1.05 -17.57
N ALA A 195 9.51 -0.89 -17.11
CA ALA A 195 8.75 0.35 -17.30
C ALA A 195 9.33 1.53 -16.48
N LEU A 196 9.96 1.25 -15.34
CA LEU A 196 10.57 2.24 -14.45
C LEU A 196 12.02 2.59 -14.82
N ALA A 197 12.65 1.92 -15.77
CA ALA A 197 14.05 2.16 -16.14
C ALA A 197 14.32 3.64 -16.48
N GLY A 198 15.23 4.28 -15.74
CA GLY A 198 15.58 5.70 -15.90
C GLY A 198 14.56 6.70 -15.35
N ALA A 199 13.53 6.25 -14.63
CA ALA A 199 12.67 7.12 -13.84
C ALA A 199 13.39 7.48 -12.53
N HIS A 200 13.35 8.77 -12.15
CA HIS A 200 13.90 9.23 -10.88
C HIS A 200 12.86 9.14 -9.75
N THR A 201 11.61 9.52 -10.04
CA THR A 201 10.51 9.53 -9.07
C THR A 201 9.39 8.62 -9.53
N LEU A 202 8.81 7.85 -8.62
CA LEU A 202 7.57 7.11 -8.82
C LEU A 202 6.44 7.77 -8.02
N PHE A 203 5.43 8.28 -8.72
CA PHE A 203 4.13 8.56 -8.14
C PHE A 203 3.28 7.28 -8.18
N LEU A 204 3.21 6.60 -7.04
CA LEU A 204 2.53 5.34 -6.86
C LEU A 204 1.09 5.59 -6.40
N VAL A 205 0.15 5.59 -7.34
CA VAL A 205 -1.27 5.47 -7.01
C VAL A 205 -1.52 4.04 -6.54
N SER A 206 -2.26 3.83 -5.44
CA SER A 206 -2.56 2.48 -4.97
C SER A 206 -3.30 1.66 -6.02
N ALA A 207 -3.00 0.37 -6.09
CA ALA A 207 -3.73 -0.60 -6.90
C ALA A 207 -5.19 -0.74 -6.42
N HIS A 208 -6.00 -1.29 -7.31
CA HIS A 208 -7.40 -1.64 -7.03
C HIS A 208 -7.55 -2.60 -5.85
N GLU A 209 -8.76 -2.66 -5.31
CA GLU A 209 -9.16 -3.62 -4.28
C GLU A 209 -8.93 -5.06 -4.78
N SER A 210 -8.17 -5.84 -4.03
CA SER A 210 -7.79 -7.21 -4.35
C SER A 210 -7.23 -7.91 -3.09
N PRO A 211 -7.37 -9.22 -2.91
CA PRO A 211 -6.70 -9.96 -1.83
C PRO A 211 -5.17 -9.88 -1.92
N ASP A 212 -4.65 -9.65 -3.13
CA ASP A 212 -3.22 -9.54 -3.42
C ASP A 212 -2.69 -8.10 -3.31
N ARG A 213 -3.52 -7.12 -2.92
CA ARG A 213 -3.20 -5.70 -3.04
C ARG A 213 -1.89 -5.29 -2.37
N VAL A 214 -1.63 -5.80 -1.16
CA VAL A 214 -0.34 -5.55 -0.47
C VAL A 214 0.82 -6.11 -1.29
N ARG A 215 0.73 -7.36 -1.75
CA ARG A 215 1.75 -8.00 -2.60
C ARG A 215 1.99 -7.25 -3.90
N GLU A 216 0.92 -6.77 -4.53
CA GLU A 216 0.97 -5.94 -5.74
C GLU A 216 1.71 -4.62 -5.47
N HIS A 217 1.45 -3.96 -4.34
CA HIS A 217 2.16 -2.75 -3.97
C HIS A 217 3.64 -3.00 -3.66
N THR A 218 3.96 -4.01 -2.83
CA THR A 218 5.35 -4.30 -2.48
C THR A 218 6.17 -4.70 -3.71
N THR A 219 5.59 -5.50 -4.61
CA THR A 219 6.22 -5.85 -5.90
C THR A 219 6.53 -4.60 -6.73
N ALA A 220 5.62 -3.63 -6.78
CA ALA A 220 5.85 -2.38 -7.51
C ALA A 220 6.93 -1.50 -6.86
N VAL A 221 6.96 -1.44 -5.52
CA VAL A 221 7.99 -0.73 -4.75
C VAL A 221 9.37 -1.36 -4.96
N ASP A 222 9.48 -2.67 -4.85
CA ASP A 222 10.75 -3.41 -5.03
C ASP A 222 11.28 -3.25 -6.45
N ALA A 223 10.38 -3.33 -7.44
CA ALA A 223 10.73 -3.07 -8.84
C ALA A 223 11.21 -1.63 -9.07
N ALA A 224 10.66 -0.65 -8.35
CA ALA A 224 11.09 0.73 -8.41
C ALA A 224 12.50 0.92 -7.84
N VAL A 225 12.75 0.39 -6.64
CA VAL A 225 14.07 0.42 -6.01
C VAL A 225 15.10 -0.28 -6.90
N ALA A 226 14.79 -1.47 -7.42
CA ALA A 226 15.67 -2.20 -8.32
C ALA A 226 15.92 -1.50 -9.67
N ALA A 227 15.01 -0.63 -10.11
CA ALA A 227 15.18 0.20 -11.30
C ALA A 227 16.00 1.48 -11.04
N GLY A 228 16.37 1.76 -9.78
CA GLY A 228 17.10 2.96 -9.37
C GLY A 228 16.21 4.19 -9.14
N VAL A 229 14.90 4.00 -8.90
CA VAL A 229 14.03 5.10 -8.47
C VAL A 229 14.51 5.62 -7.11
N GLU A 230 14.76 6.92 -7.02
CA GLU A 230 15.28 7.56 -5.81
C GLU A 230 14.19 8.04 -4.86
N ARG A 231 12.96 8.21 -5.37
CA ARG A 231 11.84 8.74 -4.59
C ARG A 231 10.50 8.13 -4.95
N ILE A 232 9.69 7.80 -3.93
CA ILE A 232 8.32 7.32 -4.07
C ILE A 232 7.36 8.29 -3.39
N VAL A 233 6.41 8.84 -4.15
CA VAL A 233 5.24 9.53 -3.58
C VAL A 233 4.06 8.58 -3.68
N TYR A 234 3.60 8.07 -2.54
CA TYR A 234 2.56 7.04 -2.48
C TYR A 234 1.23 7.62 -2.03
N VAL A 235 0.18 7.32 -2.79
CA VAL A 235 -1.22 7.61 -2.42
C VAL A 235 -1.68 6.49 -1.48
N SER A 236 -1.66 6.82 -0.20
CA SER A 236 -2.13 6.01 0.92
C SER A 236 -3.55 6.42 1.31
N PHE A 237 -4.06 5.95 2.45
CA PHE A 237 -5.40 6.28 2.94
C PHE A 237 -5.37 6.83 4.37
N LEU A 238 -6.30 7.72 4.69
CA LEU A 238 -6.49 8.28 6.02
C LEU A 238 -6.68 7.18 7.07
N GLY A 239 -6.03 7.31 8.22
CA GLY A 239 -6.15 6.31 9.30
C GLY A 239 -5.44 4.99 9.02
N ALA A 240 -4.53 4.92 8.04
CA ALA A 240 -3.70 3.73 7.81
C ALA A 240 -2.93 3.33 9.10
N ALA A 241 -3.39 2.24 9.71
CA ALA A 241 -2.90 1.64 10.95
C ALA A 241 -3.07 0.12 10.90
N PRO A 242 -2.27 -0.67 11.65
CA PRO A 242 -2.38 -2.13 11.63
C PRO A 242 -3.71 -2.63 12.23
N ASP A 243 -4.31 -1.84 13.11
CA ASP A 243 -5.56 -2.11 13.81
C ASP A 243 -6.75 -1.28 13.31
N ALA A 244 -6.62 -0.55 12.19
CA ALA A 244 -7.68 0.27 11.61
C ALA A 244 -8.98 -0.52 11.41
N THR A 245 -10.15 0.07 11.65
CA THR A 245 -11.43 -0.62 11.42
C THR A 245 -11.61 -0.97 9.95
N PHE A 246 -11.29 -0.03 9.05
CA PHE A 246 -11.35 -0.24 7.62
C PHE A 246 -10.24 -1.18 7.14
N THR A 247 -10.61 -2.33 6.57
CA THR A 247 -9.65 -3.36 6.18
C THR A 247 -8.64 -2.87 5.15
N PHE A 248 -9.05 -2.07 4.16
CA PHE A 248 -8.11 -1.57 3.15
C PHE A 248 -7.17 -0.47 3.68
N ALA A 249 -7.50 0.20 4.80
CA ALA A 249 -6.56 1.07 5.49
C ALA A 249 -5.39 0.27 6.11
N ARG A 250 -5.61 -0.99 6.49
CA ARG A 250 -4.53 -1.89 6.92
C ARG A 250 -3.60 -2.24 5.77
N ASP A 251 -4.12 -2.50 4.57
CA ASP A 251 -3.29 -2.72 3.37
C ASP A 251 -2.38 -1.53 3.09
N HIS A 252 -2.93 -0.32 3.23
CA HIS A 252 -2.17 0.92 3.11
C HIS A 252 -1.08 1.01 4.17
N TRP A 253 -1.36 0.67 5.43
CA TRP A 253 -0.36 0.63 6.48
C TRP A 253 0.79 -0.34 6.16
N HIS A 254 0.47 -1.56 5.70
CA HIS A 254 1.48 -2.53 5.28
C HIS A 254 2.34 -2.02 4.11
N THR A 255 1.71 -1.34 3.15
CA THR A 255 2.42 -0.73 2.02
C THR A 255 3.34 0.40 2.48
N GLU A 256 2.87 1.30 3.35
CA GLU A 256 3.70 2.35 3.92
C GLU A 256 4.85 1.78 4.74
N ALA A 257 4.61 0.73 5.54
CA ALA A 257 5.65 0.05 6.31
C ALA A 257 6.74 -0.49 5.40
N HIS A 258 6.37 -1.14 4.29
CA HIS A 258 7.32 -1.63 3.27
C HIS A 258 8.13 -0.49 2.63
N ILE A 259 7.46 0.61 2.25
CA ILE A 259 8.15 1.78 1.67
C ILE A 259 9.13 2.42 2.66
N ARG A 260 8.79 2.47 3.97
CA ARG A 260 9.69 3.00 5.00
C ARG A 260 10.97 2.18 5.15
N THR A 261 10.90 0.88 4.85
CA THR A 261 12.04 -0.04 4.94
C THR A 261 12.80 -0.21 3.62
N ALA A 262 12.18 0.16 2.51
CA ALA A 262 12.85 0.29 1.23
C ALA A 262 13.79 1.49 1.29
N ASP A 263 15.08 1.32 0.96
CA ASP A 263 16.09 2.40 0.96
C ASP A 263 15.80 3.43 -0.16
N VAL A 264 14.73 4.20 0.01
CA VAL A 264 14.18 5.14 -0.97
C VAL A 264 13.55 6.33 -0.24
N ARG A 265 13.70 7.53 -0.80
CA ARG A 265 13.01 8.70 -0.25
C ARG A 265 11.51 8.53 -0.46
N TYR A 266 10.70 8.96 0.50
CA TYR A 266 9.25 8.82 0.35
C TYR A 266 8.44 10.01 0.84
N THR A 267 7.24 10.16 0.29
CA THR A 267 6.17 10.99 0.84
C THR A 267 4.88 10.20 0.80
N PHE A 268 4.13 10.15 1.91
CA PHE A 268 2.81 9.54 1.96
C PHE A 268 1.71 10.60 1.86
N LEU A 269 0.77 10.38 0.96
CA LEU A 269 -0.43 11.19 0.79
C LEU A 269 -1.62 10.33 1.18
N ARG A 270 -2.09 10.46 2.41
CA ARG A 270 -3.20 9.68 2.96
C ARG A 270 -4.50 10.38 2.60
N ASP A 271 -5.11 9.99 1.49
CA ASP A 271 -6.39 10.58 1.10
C ASP A 271 -7.54 10.03 1.95
N SER A 272 -8.49 10.91 2.27
CA SER A 272 -9.75 10.53 2.90
C SER A 272 -10.72 9.98 1.85
N TRP A 273 -11.91 9.60 2.28
CA TRP A 273 -12.98 9.15 1.40
C TRP A 273 -13.32 10.19 0.33
N TYR A 274 -13.52 9.77 -0.92
CA TYR A 274 -13.81 10.69 -2.02
C TYR A 274 -15.21 11.30 -1.97
N LEU A 275 -15.31 12.63 -2.13
CA LEU A 275 -16.59 13.33 -2.29
C LEU A 275 -17.43 12.76 -3.45
N ALA A 276 -16.76 12.28 -4.50
CA ALA A 276 -17.40 11.63 -5.64
C ALA A 276 -18.20 10.38 -5.29
N GLY A 277 -17.84 9.69 -4.19
CA GLY A 277 -18.52 8.49 -3.73
C GLY A 277 -19.94 8.78 -3.22
N LEU A 278 -20.16 9.91 -2.57
CA LEU A 278 -21.44 10.24 -1.92
C LEU A 278 -22.64 10.20 -2.88
N PRO A 279 -22.65 10.92 -4.02
CA PRO A 279 -23.74 10.80 -4.98
C PRO A 279 -23.75 9.44 -5.69
N ALA A 280 -22.59 8.83 -5.93
CA ALA A 280 -22.49 7.56 -6.65
C ALA A 280 -23.08 6.37 -5.85
N MET A 281 -22.95 6.40 -4.52
CA MET A 281 -23.48 5.38 -3.60
C MET A 281 -24.94 5.61 -3.22
N THR A 282 -25.49 6.79 -3.55
CA THR A 282 -26.91 7.08 -3.31
C THR A 282 -27.75 6.33 -4.34
N GLY A 283 -28.66 5.48 -3.86
CA GLY A 283 -29.54 4.70 -4.71
C GLY A 283 -30.49 5.57 -5.55
N ALA A 284 -31.01 5.03 -6.65
CA ALA A 284 -32.01 5.72 -7.47
C ALA A 284 -33.34 5.98 -6.72
N ASP A 285 -33.58 5.26 -5.63
CA ASP A 285 -34.64 5.48 -4.64
C ASP A 285 -34.42 6.75 -3.79
N GLY A 286 -33.22 7.35 -3.87
CA GLY A 286 -32.84 8.53 -3.11
C GLY A 286 -32.35 8.20 -1.71
N VAL A 287 -31.90 6.97 -1.46
CA VAL A 287 -31.41 6.57 -0.14
C VAL A 287 -29.90 6.31 -0.20
N LEU A 288 -29.15 6.99 0.66
CA LEU A 288 -27.76 6.67 0.97
C LEU A 288 -27.76 5.67 2.14
N ARG A 289 -27.13 4.51 1.97
CA ARG A 289 -27.21 3.38 2.91
C ARG A 289 -25.84 2.97 3.42
N GLY A 290 -25.73 2.71 4.71
CA GLY A 290 -24.56 2.07 5.28
C GLY A 290 -24.51 2.14 6.80
N PRO A 291 -23.63 1.36 7.45
CA PRO A 291 -23.53 1.29 8.91
C PRO A 291 -22.61 2.36 9.50
N ALA A 292 -22.72 3.60 9.05
CA ALA A 292 -21.90 4.71 9.55
C ALA A 292 -22.48 5.41 10.80
N GLY A 293 -23.72 5.05 11.20
CA GLY A 293 -24.41 5.70 12.32
C GLY A 293 -24.37 7.23 12.22
N ASP A 294 -24.07 7.89 13.34
CA ASP A 294 -23.88 9.35 13.43
C ASP A 294 -22.40 9.76 13.28
N GLY A 295 -21.53 8.84 12.84
CA GLY A 295 -20.12 9.12 12.61
C GLY A 295 -19.91 10.16 11.52
N ARG A 296 -18.75 10.81 11.54
CA ARG A 296 -18.40 11.91 10.63
C ARG A 296 -17.24 11.54 9.71
N VAL A 297 -17.25 12.09 8.50
CA VAL A 297 -16.19 11.91 7.49
C VAL A 297 -15.74 13.25 6.92
N ALA A 298 -14.42 13.49 6.92
CA ALA A 298 -13.81 14.63 6.25
C ALA A 298 -13.44 14.25 4.80
N ALA A 299 -14.45 14.07 3.95
CA ALA A 299 -14.28 13.58 2.58
C ALA A 299 -13.58 14.61 1.67
N VAL A 300 -12.73 14.14 0.74
CA VAL A 300 -11.84 14.99 -0.08
C VAL A 300 -12.15 14.87 -1.59
N ALA A 301 -11.91 15.94 -2.37
CA ALA A 301 -12.03 15.91 -3.82
C ALA A 301 -10.80 15.29 -4.50
N HIS A 302 -11.00 14.60 -5.63
CA HIS A 302 -9.87 14.10 -6.44
C HIS A 302 -9.00 15.24 -6.97
N GLU A 303 -9.60 16.39 -7.22
CA GLU A 303 -8.96 17.63 -7.65
C GLU A 303 -7.94 18.09 -6.60
N ASP A 304 -8.34 18.18 -5.33
CA ASP A 304 -7.48 18.59 -4.22
C ASP A 304 -6.33 17.61 -4.00
N ILE A 305 -6.60 16.30 -4.07
CA ILE A 305 -5.55 15.27 -3.98
C ILE A 305 -4.55 15.44 -5.12
N ALA A 306 -5.04 15.66 -6.34
CA ALA A 306 -4.18 15.84 -7.50
C ALA A 306 -3.34 17.13 -7.43
N ASP A 307 -3.91 18.22 -6.90
CA ASP A 307 -3.20 19.49 -6.71
C ASP A 307 -2.14 19.35 -5.61
N ALA A 308 -2.46 18.71 -4.47
CA ALA A 308 -1.51 18.43 -3.39
C ALA A 308 -0.36 17.51 -3.84
N ALA A 309 -0.69 16.41 -4.53
CA ALA A 309 0.31 15.51 -5.09
C ALA A 309 1.23 16.20 -6.10
N THR A 310 0.66 17.06 -6.96
CA THR A 310 1.44 17.85 -7.92
C THR A 310 2.38 18.81 -7.19
N ALA A 311 1.93 19.52 -6.15
CA ALA A 311 2.78 20.41 -5.38
C ALA A 311 3.97 19.67 -4.75
N VAL A 312 3.73 18.51 -4.13
CA VAL A 312 4.77 17.66 -3.53
C VAL A 312 5.78 17.15 -4.57
N LEU A 313 5.31 16.79 -5.77
CA LEU A 313 6.16 16.31 -6.87
C LEU A 313 6.95 17.44 -7.54
N LEU A 314 6.39 18.66 -7.63
CA LEU A 314 7.07 19.81 -8.20
C LEU A 314 8.10 20.43 -7.25
N ALA A 315 7.90 20.35 -5.95
CA ALA A 315 8.86 20.85 -4.96
C ALA A 315 10.26 20.23 -5.11
N ASP A 316 10.38 19.03 -5.69
CA ASP A 316 11.68 18.38 -5.96
C ASP A 316 12.44 18.99 -7.16
N THR A 317 11.72 19.68 -8.05
CA THR A 317 12.33 20.33 -9.22
C THR A 317 13.03 21.64 -8.86
N ASP A 318 12.79 22.17 -7.65
CA ASP A 318 13.42 23.36 -7.11
C ASP A 318 14.21 23.00 -5.84
N ALA A 319 15.53 22.86 -5.98
CA ALA A 319 16.45 22.52 -4.90
C ALA A 319 16.47 23.54 -3.73
N THR A 320 15.76 24.66 -3.86
CA THR A 320 15.64 25.69 -2.81
C THR A 320 14.34 25.60 -2.00
N GLY A 321 13.40 24.75 -2.41
CA GLY A 321 12.13 24.52 -1.71
C GLY A 321 12.26 23.62 -0.47
N PRO A 322 11.21 23.60 0.39
CA PRO A 322 11.17 22.66 1.52
C PRO A 322 11.05 21.21 1.00
N SER A 323 11.88 20.30 1.53
CA SER A 323 11.75 18.87 1.22
C SER A 323 10.49 18.28 1.88
N HIS A 324 9.82 17.39 1.14
CA HIS A 324 8.69 16.59 1.61
C HIS A 324 9.09 15.14 1.92
N ASP A 325 10.38 14.83 1.94
CA ASP A 325 10.88 13.48 2.23
C ASP A 325 10.60 13.10 3.69
N GLY A 326 10.17 11.85 3.90
CA GLY A 326 9.77 11.31 5.20
C GLY A 326 8.45 11.89 5.74
N ARG A 327 7.74 12.73 4.97
CA ARG A 327 6.49 13.35 5.40
C ARG A 327 5.28 12.47 5.09
N THR A 328 4.26 12.59 5.94
CA THR A 328 2.91 12.05 5.72
C THR A 328 1.93 13.21 5.80
N TYR A 329 1.05 13.32 4.80
CA TYR A 329 0.00 14.32 4.73
C TYR A 329 -1.35 13.63 4.68
N ASP A 330 -2.20 13.93 5.66
CA ASP A 330 -3.61 13.55 5.62
C ASP A 330 -4.35 14.54 4.72
N LEU A 331 -4.90 14.07 3.60
CA LEU A 331 -5.58 14.89 2.60
C LEU A 331 -7.10 14.74 2.78
N THR A 332 -7.71 15.74 3.40
CA THR A 332 -9.12 15.74 3.80
C THR A 332 -9.86 16.91 3.15
N GLY A 333 -11.19 16.86 3.17
CA GLY A 333 -12.01 18.06 2.95
C GLY A 333 -11.83 19.10 4.06
N PRO A 334 -12.43 20.29 3.91
CA PRO A 334 -12.31 21.38 4.86
C PRO A 334 -13.16 21.20 6.13
N GLU A 335 -14.06 20.21 6.14
CA GLU A 335 -14.96 19.91 7.25
C GLU A 335 -15.31 18.41 7.28
N ALA A 336 -15.64 17.91 8.47
CA ALA A 336 -16.19 16.57 8.65
C ALA A 336 -17.71 16.64 8.80
N PHE A 337 -18.45 15.77 8.11
CA PHE A 337 -19.92 15.74 8.12
C PHE A 337 -20.47 14.31 8.25
N THR A 338 -21.70 14.17 8.71
CA THR A 338 -22.41 12.87 8.75
C THR A 338 -22.98 12.51 7.38
N LEU A 339 -23.27 11.24 7.15
CA LEU A 339 -23.96 10.83 5.91
C LEU A 339 -25.39 11.40 5.81
N ALA A 340 -26.02 11.75 6.94
CA ALA A 340 -27.29 12.49 6.95
C ALA A 340 -27.11 13.92 6.42
N GLU A 341 -26.09 14.65 6.88
CA GLU A 341 -25.75 15.99 6.38
C GLU A 341 -25.42 15.93 4.87
N ALA A 342 -24.72 14.88 4.42
CA ALA A 342 -24.47 14.67 2.98
C ALA A 342 -25.78 14.44 2.17
N ALA A 343 -26.73 13.68 2.72
CA ALA A 343 -28.03 13.46 2.11
C ALA A 343 -28.88 14.74 2.04
N GLU A 344 -28.79 15.62 3.05
CA GLU A 344 -29.41 16.94 3.01
C GLU A 344 -28.83 17.82 1.89
N GLU A 345 -27.51 17.80 1.72
CA GLU A 345 -26.84 18.53 0.65
C GLU A 345 -27.26 18.00 -0.74
N LEU A 346 -27.31 16.68 -0.91
CA LEU A 346 -27.82 16.04 -2.13
C LEU A 346 -29.28 16.40 -2.39
N SER A 347 -30.11 16.48 -1.35
CA SER A 347 -31.50 16.90 -1.48
C SER A 347 -31.61 18.32 -2.04
N ARG A 348 -30.75 19.21 -1.56
CA ARG A 348 -30.71 20.61 -1.99
C ARG A 348 -30.35 20.76 -3.46
N VAL A 349 -29.32 20.05 -3.94
CA VAL A 349 -28.87 20.17 -5.34
C VAL A 349 -29.75 19.41 -6.34
N THR A 350 -30.44 18.35 -5.90
CA THR A 350 -31.31 17.54 -6.77
C THR A 350 -32.76 18.05 -6.82
N GLY A 351 -33.22 18.81 -5.82
CA GLY A 351 -34.63 19.20 -5.70
C GLY A 351 -35.58 18.02 -5.40
N ARG A 352 -35.03 16.90 -4.92
CA ARG A 352 -35.74 15.70 -4.46
C ARG A 352 -35.30 15.37 -3.03
N THR A 353 -36.16 14.72 -2.27
CA THR A 353 -35.78 14.17 -0.97
C THR A 353 -34.77 13.03 -1.15
N VAL A 354 -33.57 13.22 -0.60
CA VAL A 354 -32.53 12.21 -0.39
C VAL A 354 -32.35 12.02 1.11
N THR A 355 -32.29 10.78 1.57
CA THR A 355 -32.16 10.46 3.00
C THR A 355 -31.01 9.51 3.25
N TYR A 356 -30.42 9.59 4.43
CA TYR A 356 -29.51 8.56 4.93
C TYR A 356 -30.28 7.54 5.77
N GLU A 357 -30.06 6.25 5.48
CA GLU A 357 -30.57 5.13 6.26
C GLU A 357 -29.38 4.41 6.90
N ALA A 358 -29.27 4.53 8.22
CA ALA A 358 -28.24 3.85 9.00
C ALA A 358 -28.57 2.35 9.09
N GLU A 359 -27.87 1.55 8.30
CA GLU A 359 -27.99 0.09 8.32
C GLU A 359 -27.29 -0.48 9.56
N THR A 360 -27.79 -1.59 10.09
CA THR A 360 -26.96 -2.47 10.93
C THR A 360 -25.86 -3.13 10.10
N ARG A 361 -24.83 -3.68 10.75
CA ARG A 361 -23.81 -4.48 10.06
C ARG A 361 -24.47 -5.60 9.24
N GLU A 362 -25.39 -6.34 9.85
CA GLU A 362 -26.10 -7.45 9.21
C GLU A 362 -26.89 -7.00 7.98
N GLU A 363 -27.61 -5.88 8.07
CA GLU A 363 -28.33 -5.29 6.94
C GLU A 363 -27.38 -4.85 5.82
N ALA A 364 -26.24 -4.25 6.17
CA ALA A 364 -25.26 -3.79 5.20
C ALA A 364 -24.62 -4.95 4.42
N TYR A 365 -24.30 -6.06 5.08
CA TYR A 365 -23.83 -7.28 4.42
C TYR A 365 -24.94 -7.91 3.56
N ALA A 366 -26.18 -7.97 4.06
CA ALA A 366 -27.30 -8.54 3.32
C ALA A 366 -27.62 -7.74 2.05
N SER A 367 -27.58 -6.41 2.09
CA SER A 367 -27.86 -5.55 0.94
C SER A 367 -26.78 -5.64 -0.15
N ARG A 368 -25.53 -5.96 0.24
CA ARG A 368 -24.37 -6.09 -0.66
C ARG A 368 -24.16 -7.50 -1.22
N ALA A 369 -24.75 -8.52 -0.62
CA ALA A 369 -24.66 -9.92 -1.09
C ALA A 369 -25.18 -10.11 -2.53
N GLY A 370 -26.12 -9.28 -2.97
CA GLY A 370 -26.68 -9.32 -4.33
C GLY A 370 -25.74 -8.85 -5.44
N TYR A 371 -24.60 -8.23 -5.11
CA TYR A 371 -23.65 -7.69 -6.11
C TYR A 371 -22.70 -8.73 -6.71
N GLY A 372 -22.67 -9.96 -6.18
CA GLY A 372 -21.77 -11.02 -6.66
C GLY A 372 -20.30 -10.77 -6.34
N ALA A 373 -20.01 -9.86 -5.41
CA ALA A 373 -18.69 -9.57 -4.89
C ALA A 373 -18.22 -10.69 -3.93
N ALA A 374 -16.91 -10.83 -3.76
CA ALA A 374 -16.34 -11.78 -2.83
C ALA A 374 -16.45 -11.27 -1.37
N ASP A 375 -16.42 -12.18 -0.39
CA ASP A 375 -16.63 -11.82 1.03
C ASP A 375 -15.64 -10.77 1.55
N TRP A 376 -14.37 -10.83 1.14
CA TRP A 376 -13.34 -9.85 1.53
C TRP A 376 -13.63 -8.45 0.97
N GLU A 377 -14.24 -8.37 -0.22
CA GLU A 377 -14.58 -7.12 -0.91
C GLU A 377 -15.79 -6.49 -0.24
N VAL A 378 -16.83 -7.29 0.04
CA VAL A 378 -18.00 -6.85 0.83
C VAL A 378 -17.57 -6.38 2.22
N ALA A 379 -16.64 -7.09 2.87
CA ALA A 379 -16.09 -6.67 4.16
C ALA A 379 -15.36 -5.33 4.06
N GLY A 380 -14.57 -5.10 3.01
CA GLY A 380 -13.95 -3.80 2.76
C GLY A 380 -14.99 -2.68 2.60
N TRP A 381 -16.03 -2.92 1.83
CA TRP A 381 -17.11 -1.95 1.63
C TRP A 381 -17.92 -1.67 2.89
N VAL A 382 -18.13 -2.65 3.76
CA VAL A 382 -18.87 -2.45 5.02
C VAL A 382 -17.98 -1.75 6.05
N THR A 383 -16.75 -2.21 6.22
CA THR A 383 -15.82 -1.65 7.22
C THR A 383 -15.40 -0.21 6.94
N SER A 384 -15.50 0.28 5.69
CA SER A 384 -15.30 1.70 5.38
C SER A 384 -16.34 2.62 6.06
N TYR A 385 -17.61 2.19 6.15
CA TYR A 385 -18.65 2.89 6.90
C TYR A 385 -18.46 2.72 8.41
N GLU A 386 -18.03 1.54 8.85
CA GLU A 386 -17.78 1.29 10.27
C GLU A 386 -16.63 2.13 10.80
N ALA A 387 -15.62 2.43 9.97
CA ALA A 387 -14.58 3.39 10.30
C ALA A 387 -15.13 4.81 10.47
N ILE A 388 -16.13 5.23 9.68
CA ILE A 388 -16.89 6.47 9.96
C ILE A 388 -17.57 6.36 11.34
N ALA A 389 -18.31 5.27 11.59
CA ALA A 389 -19.05 5.09 12.84
C ALA A 389 -18.13 5.09 14.08
N ALA A 390 -16.92 4.57 13.93
CA ALA A 390 -15.88 4.54 14.96
C ALA A 390 -15.18 5.90 15.17
N GLY A 391 -15.42 6.89 14.31
CA GLY A 391 -14.78 8.20 14.36
C GLY A 391 -13.36 8.23 13.77
N GLU A 392 -12.94 7.20 13.04
CA GLU A 392 -11.59 7.13 12.45
C GLU A 392 -11.43 8.07 11.24
N MET A 393 -12.53 8.63 10.72
CA MET A 393 -12.58 9.40 9.49
C MET A 393 -12.92 10.88 9.68
N ASP A 394 -13.03 11.37 10.93
CA ASP A 394 -13.49 12.73 11.25
C ASP A 394 -12.39 13.79 11.30
N THR A 395 -11.13 13.37 11.11
CA THR A 395 -9.98 14.26 11.15
C THR A 395 -10.04 15.26 10.00
N VAL A 396 -9.94 16.55 10.32
CA VAL A 396 -9.83 17.65 9.34
C VAL A 396 -8.39 18.18 9.35
N SER A 397 -7.74 18.11 8.20
CA SER A 397 -6.34 18.47 7.99
C SER A 397 -6.21 19.77 7.19
N ASP A 398 -5.15 20.54 7.46
CA ASP A 398 -4.77 21.73 6.70
C ASP A 398 -3.76 21.41 5.58
N ALA A 399 -3.48 20.14 5.30
CA ALA A 399 -2.47 19.74 4.32
C ALA A 399 -2.80 20.22 2.90
N VAL A 400 -4.06 20.12 2.45
CA VAL A 400 -4.48 20.63 1.13
C VAL A 400 -4.17 22.12 1.02
N PRO A 401 -4.73 23.03 1.86
CA PRO A 401 -4.43 24.45 1.75
C PRO A 401 -2.96 24.80 1.96
N THR A 402 -2.24 24.06 2.79
CA THR A 402 -0.80 24.26 3.00
C THR A 402 0.02 23.92 1.76
N LEU A 403 -0.30 22.82 1.07
CA LEU A 403 0.44 22.35 -0.11
C LEU A 403 0.05 23.11 -1.38
N THR A 404 -1.22 23.44 -1.55
CA THR A 404 -1.74 23.97 -2.81
C THR A 404 -1.93 25.49 -2.81
N GLY A 405 -1.98 26.13 -1.62
CA GLY A 405 -2.24 27.56 -1.46
C GLY A 405 -3.71 27.96 -1.68
N HIS A 406 -4.63 27.00 -1.81
CA HIS A 406 -6.06 27.25 -1.91
C HIS A 406 -6.86 26.36 -0.94
N PRO A 407 -8.04 26.78 -0.46
CA PRO A 407 -8.86 25.94 0.41
C PRO A 407 -9.22 24.61 -0.27
N ALA A 408 -9.36 23.55 0.53
CA ALA A 408 -9.96 22.29 0.09
C ALA A 408 -11.43 22.51 -0.29
N MET A 409 -11.90 21.75 -1.26
CA MET A 409 -13.27 21.79 -1.75
C MET A 409 -14.23 21.14 -0.76
N ASP A 410 -15.28 21.85 -0.36
CA ASP A 410 -16.38 21.31 0.42
C ASP A 410 -17.37 20.51 -0.46
N LEU A 411 -18.29 19.76 0.17
CA LEU A 411 -19.28 18.93 -0.56
C LEU A 411 -20.16 19.77 -1.48
N ALA A 412 -20.62 20.94 -1.02
CA ALA A 412 -21.46 21.85 -1.80
C ALA A 412 -20.72 22.39 -3.04
N GLY A 413 -19.44 22.72 -2.89
CA GLY A 413 -18.53 23.13 -3.96
C GLY A 413 -18.29 22.02 -4.96
N TYR A 414 -18.06 20.80 -4.49
CA TYR A 414 -17.92 19.62 -5.35
C TYR A 414 -19.17 19.38 -6.19
N LEU A 415 -20.35 19.34 -5.58
CA LEU A 415 -21.59 19.11 -6.32
C LEU A 415 -21.86 20.24 -7.34
N ARG A 416 -21.55 21.49 -7.00
CA ARG A 416 -21.68 22.62 -7.93
C ARG A 416 -20.74 22.49 -9.13
N ALA A 417 -19.50 22.03 -8.91
CA ALA A 417 -18.50 21.85 -9.96
C ALA A 417 -18.76 20.60 -10.81
N HIS A 418 -19.46 19.59 -10.27
CA HIS A 418 -19.69 18.29 -10.90
C HIS A 418 -21.18 17.93 -10.99
N PRO A 419 -22.02 18.70 -11.71
CA PRO A 419 -23.45 18.44 -11.80
C PRO A 419 -23.81 17.06 -12.39
N ASP A 420 -22.92 16.49 -13.20
CA ASP A 420 -23.12 15.15 -13.76
C ASP A 420 -22.98 14.04 -12.70
N SER A 421 -22.30 14.28 -11.57
CA SER A 421 -22.05 13.25 -10.55
C SER A 421 -23.32 12.76 -9.85
N TYR A 422 -24.38 13.58 -9.83
CA TYR A 422 -25.68 13.27 -9.22
C TYR A 422 -26.82 13.26 -10.24
N ARG A 423 -26.50 13.26 -11.55
CA ARG A 423 -27.51 13.32 -12.61
C ARG A 423 -28.51 12.16 -12.57
N HIS A 424 -28.08 10.99 -12.09
CA HIS A 424 -28.95 9.82 -11.91
C HIS A 424 -29.98 9.98 -10.78
N LEU A 425 -29.79 10.96 -9.89
CA LEU A 425 -30.68 11.26 -8.78
C LEU A 425 -31.74 12.31 -9.12
N LEU A 426 -31.57 13.03 -10.24
CA LEU A 426 -32.56 14.00 -10.71
C LEU A 426 -33.88 13.28 -11.03
N LYS A 427 -35.00 13.97 -10.79
CA LYS A 427 -36.32 13.47 -11.19
C LYS A 427 -36.29 13.21 -12.69
N ARG A 428 -36.73 12.02 -13.10
CA ARG A 428 -37.05 11.74 -14.51
C ARG A 428 -38.38 12.43 -14.79
N ASP A 429 -38.37 13.37 -15.74
CA ASP A 429 -39.57 14.00 -16.28
C ASP A 429 -40.53 12.98 -16.93
#